data_AF-A0AAE0WZH8-F1
#
_entry.id   AF-A0AAE0WZH8-F1
#
_cell.length_a   1.000
_cell.length_b   1.000
_cell.length_c   1.000
_cell.angle_alpha   90.00
_cell.angle_beta   90.00
_cell.angle_gamma   90.00
#
_symmetry.space_group_name_H-M   'P 1'
#
loop_
_entity.id
_entity.type
_entity.pdbx_description
1 polymer ?
#
loop_
_entity_poly.entity_id
_entity_poly.type
_entity_poly.pdbx_seq_one_letter_code
_entity_poly.pdbx_strand_id
1 'polypeptide(L)'
;MHTDGPHVIPCQSRCLSRFTIHSLTFAHCLSFDYSLFSGSQENTVALVALNFDFSLYKVQASVEFSVLGSSLSNERRQQAESGSHHITARKLGALFRSKLPAVPSLIKAYGERLSQSSLLGDKLGIDGTSIWAAATSGPEALCVQLLACVLARFWTPQEVTSIWVEIVDSRKRELAARDGDFDFPALAAMQATLSRDQLAEWDASARAWLRTADKSMSKQQTQLRRIVDNLGAAVNNTQNTYESVMYAWFESMKVVDSLVAGMPQAIHNGAALVGLSSWHIYPDMMVYIDGEKEITQNDPLVKRGGLLTVGLQSSPESDTGVCWSLPLAKFRFYGDPSAGFDKPKSIIGAADVCYSWMPCQSMA
;
A
#
# COMPACT_ATOMS: atom_id res chain seq x y z
N MET A 1 -25.35 61.58 17.61
CA MET A 1 -24.26 61.15 18.52
C MET A 1 -24.48 59.68 18.84
N HIS A 2 -23.38 58.94 18.95
CA HIS A 2 -23.18 57.52 18.66
C HIS A 2 -24.23 56.49 19.11
N THR A 3 -24.46 55.55 18.18
CA THR A 3 -24.95 54.17 18.34
C THR A 3 -23.79 53.20 18.56
N ASP A 4 -24.01 52.17 19.38
CA ASP A 4 -23.40 50.81 19.36
C ASP A 4 -24.21 49.98 20.39
N GLY A 5 -24.65 48.74 20.22
CA GLY A 5 -24.63 47.72 19.17
C GLY A 5 -25.26 46.43 19.76
N PRO A 6 -25.75 45.45 18.97
CA PRO A 6 -26.11 44.13 19.48
C PRO A 6 -25.11 43.05 19.03
N HIS A 7 -24.77 42.15 19.96
CA HIS A 7 -23.91 40.99 19.72
C HIS A 7 -24.59 39.95 18.81
N VAL A 8 -23.92 39.62 17.70
CA VAL A 8 -24.24 38.51 16.80
C VAL A 8 -23.11 37.48 16.90
N ILE A 9 -23.49 36.22 17.10
CA ILE A 9 -22.64 35.03 17.04
C ILE A 9 -22.42 34.65 15.57
N PRO A 10 -21.18 34.37 15.10
CA PRO A 10 -20.98 33.68 13.85
C PRO A 10 -20.36 32.28 14.00
N CYS A 11 -20.80 31.43 13.08
CA CYS A 11 -20.30 30.10 12.75
C CYS A 11 -18.78 30.06 12.52
N GLN A 12 -18.11 29.04 13.04
CA GLN A 12 -16.76 28.69 12.61
C GLN A 12 -16.81 27.55 11.58
N SER A 13 -16.49 27.89 10.34
CA SER A 13 -16.24 26.98 9.24
C SER A 13 -14.74 26.69 9.10
N ARG A 14 -14.46 25.40 8.95
CA ARG A 14 -13.26 24.70 8.47
C ARG A 14 -12.13 25.55 7.86
N CYS A 15 -10.94 25.44 8.46
CA CYS A 15 -9.67 25.81 7.86
C CYS A 15 -9.30 24.84 6.71
N LEU A 16 -9.21 25.36 5.49
CA LEU A 16 -8.45 24.78 4.38
C LEU A 16 -7.33 25.77 4.07
N SER A 17 -6.11 25.52 4.53
CA SER A 17 -4.95 26.30 4.10
C SER A 17 -4.45 25.76 2.76
N ARG A 18 -4.78 26.53 1.70
CA ARG A 18 -4.10 26.49 0.40
C ARG A 18 -2.64 26.93 0.59
N PHE A 19 -1.69 26.12 0.12
CA PHE A 19 -0.32 26.58 -0.10
C PHE A 19 -0.18 27.07 -1.54
N THR A 20 0.14 28.35 -1.69
CA THR A 20 0.52 29.02 -2.94
C THR A 20 2.04 29.14 -2.95
N ILE A 21 2.72 28.52 -3.91
CA ILE A 21 4.17 28.69 -4.11
C ILE A 21 4.40 29.78 -5.17
N HIS A 22 5.16 30.80 -4.79
CA HIS A 22 5.61 31.89 -5.64
C HIS A 22 6.65 31.41 -6.66
N SER A 23 6.45 31.79 -7.93
CA SER A 23 7.43 31.68 -9.00
C SER A 23 8.64 32.59 -8.76
N LEU A 24 9.85 32.04 -8.93
CA LEU A 24 11.07 32.81 -9.15
C LEU A 24 11.58 32.52 -10.56
N THR A 25 11.47 33.52 -11.43
CA THR A 25 12.16 33.64 -12.71
C THR A 25 13.63 33.96 -12.50
N PHE A 26 14.54 33.21 -13.13
CA PHE A 26 15.88 33.67 -13.45
C PHE A 26 16.26 33.25 -14.88
N ALA A 27 16.81 34.22 -15.60
CA ALA A 27 17.09 34.19 -17.03
C ALA A 27 18.44 33.55 -17.37
N HIS A 28 18.56 33.17 -18.65
CA HIS A 28 19.70 32.59 -19.35
C HIS A 28 21.06 33.24 -19.09
N CYS A 29 22.11 32.42 -19.03
CA CYS A 29 23.40 32.75 -19.65
C CYS A 29 24.01 31.47 -20.27
N LEU A 30 24.15 31.48 -21.60
CA LEU A 30 24.87 30.47 -22.37
C LEU A 30 26.37 30.75 -22.26
N SER A 31 27.16 29.74 -21.90
CA SER A 31 28.60 29.72 -22.14
C SER A 31 28.99 28.28 -22.49
N PHE A 32 29.40 28.08 -23.74
CA PHE A 32 29.94 26.83 -24.25
C PHE A 32 31.43 26.79 -23.89
N ASP A 33 31.85 25.83 -23.07
CA ASP A 33 33.25 25.42 -22.97
C ASP A 33 33.34 23.90 -23.22
N TYR A 34 33.86 23.56 -24.39
CA TYR A 34 34.30 22.21 -24.73
C TYR A 34 35.67 21.97 -24.07
N SER A 35 35.78 20.99 -23.17
CA SER A 35 37.01 20.20 -23.03
C SER A 35 36.81 18.92 -22.19
N LEU A 36 37.54 17.87 -22.62
CA LEU A 36 37.78 16.57 -21.99
C LEU A 36 36.73 15.46 -22.22
N PHE A 37 36.62 15.06 -23.49
CA PHE A 37 36.08 13.77 -23.90
C PHE A 37 37.12 12.66 -23.67
N SER A 38 37.12 12.03 -22.49
CA SER A 38 37.89 10.80 -22.19
C SER A 38 37.34 10.03 -20.98
N GLY A 39 36.02 9.92 -20.87
CA GLY A 39 35.37 9.11 -19.81
C GLY A 39 33.92 8.71 -20.11
N SER A 40 33.41 9.00 -21.31
CA SER A 40 31.99 8.85 -21.66
C SER A 40 31.65 7.51 -22.31
N GLN A 41 32.61 6.81 -22.95
CA GLN A 41 32.29 5.59 -23.70
C GLN A 41 31.99 4.38 -22.81
N GLU A 42 32.74 4.14 -21.74
CA GLU A 42 32.51 2.98 -20.87
C GLU A 42 31.17 3.07 -20.11
N ASN A 43 30.82 4.24 -19.57
CA ASN A 43 29.53 4.47 -18.94
C ASN A 43 28.36 4.38 -19.93
N THR A 44 28.54 4.81 -21.19
CA THR A 44 27.48 4.72 -22.21
C THR A 44 27.22 3.28 -22.63
N VAL A 45 28.27 2.46 -22.77
CA VAL A 45 28.13 1.02 -23.07
C VAL A 45 27.49 0.28 -21.90
N ALA A 46 27.86 0.59 -20.65
CA ALA A 46 27.23 0.04 -19.46
C ALA A 46 25.75 0.46 -19.35
N LEU A 47 25.41 1.74 -19.57
CA LEU A 47 24.03 2.24 -19.55
C LEU A 47 23.16 1.60 -20.64
N VAL A 48 23.71 1.42 -21.85
CA VAL A 48 23.02 0.73 -22.95
C VAL A 48 22.81 -0.75 -22.61
N ALA A 49 23.80 -1.43 -22.02
CA ALA A 49 23.65 -2.80 -21.56
C ALA A 49 22.59 -2.94 -20.44
N LEU A 50 22.54 -2.01 -19.49
CA LEU A 50 21.57 -2.05 -18.38
C LEU A 50 20.13 -1.77 -18.84
N ASN A 51 19.91 -0.85 -19.78
CA ASN A 51 18.60 -0.65 -20.39
C ASN A 51 18.16 -1.85 -21.24
N PHE A 52 19.12 -2.50 -21.92
CA PHE A 52 18.87 -3.68 -22.75
C PHE A 52 18.55 -4.94 -21.91
N ASP A 53 19.03 -5.03 -20.66
CA ASP A 53 18.76 -6.17 -19.79
C ASP A 53 17.30 -6.21 -19.28
N PHE A 54 16.73 -5.05 -18.93
CA PHE A 54 15.36 -5.00 -18.39
C PHE A 54 14.27 -5.37 -19.41
N SER A 55 14.50 -5.17 -20.71
CA SER A 55 13.55 -5.59 -21.75
C SER A 55 13.60 -7.09 -22.04
N LEU A 56 14.70 -7.77 -21.72
CA LEU A 56 14.93 -9.18 -22.04
C LEU A 56 14.51 -10.15 -20.93
N TYR A 57 14.58 -9.72 -19.66
CA TYR A 57 14.18 -10.55 -18.55
C TYR A 57 12.65 -10.59 -18.40
N LYS A 58 12.06 -11.75 -18.72
CA LYS A 58 10.62 -12.03 -18.57
C LYS A 58 10.41 -13.21 -17.65
N VAL A 59 9.51 -13.05 -16.70
CA VAL A 59 9.06 -14.10 -15.79
C VAL A 59 7.72 -14.63 -16.28
N GLN A 60 7.51 -15.93 -16.15
CA GLN A 60 6.19 -16.53 -16.34
C GLN A 60 5.24 -15.96 -15.27
N ALA A 61 4.20 -15.24 -15.69
CA ALA A 61 3.19 -14.74 -14.76
C ALA A 61 2.53 -15.91 -14.00
N SER A 62 2.24 -15.69 -12.72
CA SER A 62 1.59 -16.72 -11.90
C SER A 62 0.16 -16.99 -12.39
N VAL A 63 -0.33 -18.19 -12.09
CA VAL A 63 -1.61 -18.70 -12.63
C VAL A 63 -2.79 -17.81 -12.25
N GLU A 64 -2.69 -17.11 -11.12
CA GLU A 64 -3.70 -16.19 -10.61
C GLU A 64 -3.93 -14.98 -11.52
N PHE A 65 -2.96 -14.60 -12.37
CA PHE A 65 -3.09 -13.48 -13.30
C PHE A 65 -3.43 -13.93 -14.73
N SER A 66 -3.52 -15.23 -14.99
CA SER A 66 -3.70 -15.79 -16.33
C SER A 66 -4.98 -15.29 -17.02
N VAL A 67 -6.08 -15.17 -16.27
CA VAL A 67 -7.35 -14.66 -16.79
C VAL A 67 -7.21 -13.21 -17.23
N LEU A 68 -6.55 -12.37 -16.41
CA LEU A 68 -6.26 -10.98 -16.77
C LEU A 68 -5.46 -10.91 -18.07
N GLY A 69 -4.36 -11.67 -18.18
CA GLY A 69 -3.51 -11.69 -19.38
C GLY A 69 -4.27 -12.14 -20.64
N SER A 70 -5.24 -13.05 -20.51
CA SER A 70 -6.10 -13.48 -21.62
C SER A 70 -7.18 -12.46 -22.02
N SER A 71 -7.56 -11.57 -21.09
CA SER A 71 -8.59 -10.54 -21.32
C SER A 71 -8.04 -9.27 -21.99
N LEU A 72 -6.72 -9.08 -21.97
CA LEU A 72 -6.07 -7.91 -22.58
C LEU A 72 -6.05 -8.02 -24.11
N SER A 73 -6.18 -6.87 -24.79
CA SER A 73 -5.93 -6.81 -26.23
C SER A 73 -4.49 -7.16 -26.55
N ASN A 74 -4.23 -7.66 -27.77
CA ASN A 74 -2.88 -8.00 -28.22
C ASN A 74 -1.90 -6.83 -28.07
N GLU A 75 -2.35 -5.61 -28.36
CA GLU A 75 -1.56 -4.38 -28.21
C GLU A 75 -1.18 -4.13 -26.74
N ARG A 76 -2.14 -4.17 -25.81
CA ARG A 76 -1.87 -3.98 -24.37
C ARG A 76 -0.97 -5.09 -23.82
N ARG A 77 -1.20 -6.32 -24.26
CA ARG A 77 -0.38 -7.46 -23.88
C ARG A 77 1.07 -7.31 -24.37
N GLN A 78 1.27 -6.87 -25.62
CA GLN A 78 2.62 -6.61 -26.15
C GLN A 78 3.31 -5.47 -25.38
N GLN A 79 2.59 -4.38 -25.09
CA GLN A 79 3.10 -3.27 -24.28
C GLN A 79 3.51 -3.69 -22.87
N ALA A 80 2.72 -4.57 -22.26
CA ALA A 80 2.98 -5.09 -20.93
C ALA A 80 4.11 -6.14 -20.89
N GLU A 81 4.29 -6.94 -21.94
CA GLU A 81 5.28 -8.04 -21.95
C GLU A 81 6.65 -7.65 -22.53
N SER A 82 6.71 -6.57 -23.32
CA SER A 82 7.92 -6.16 -24.03
C SER A 82 8.05 -4.64 -24.25
N GLY A 83 7.02 -3.87 -23.91
CA GLY A 83 6.96 -2.43 -24.15
C GLY A 83 7.41 -1.59 -22.96
N SER A 84 6.98 -0.32 -22.96
CA SER A 84 7.35 0.68 -21.94
C SER A 84 6.93 0.25 -20.53
N HIS A 85 5.76 -0.38 -20.40
CA HIS A 85 5.21 -0.82 -19.13
C HIS A 85 6.05 -1.94 -18.51
N HIS A 86 6.53 -2.89 -19.33
CA HIS A 86 7.45 -3.94 -18.88
C HIS A 86 8.73 -3.34 -18.30
N ILE A 87 9.37 -2.45 -19.07
CA ILE A 87 10.63 -1.82 -18.66
C ILE A 87 10.43 -1.00 -17.39
N THR A 88 9.34 -0.24 -17.29
CA THR A 88 9.00 0.53 -16.07
C THR A 88 8.80 -0.39 -14.86
N ALA A 89 8.04 -1.48 -15.02
CA ALA A 89 7.80 -2.45 -13.96
C ALA A 89 9.11 -3.08 -13.44
N ARG A 90 9.99 -3.49 -14.36
CA ARG A 90 11.31 -4.07 -14.05
C ARG A 90 12.22 -3.07 -13.33
N LYS A 91 12.32 -1.83 -13.83
CA LYS A 91 13.14 -0.77 -13.23
C LYS A 91 12.68 -0.45 -11.81
N LEU A 92 11.38 -0.24 -11.62
CA LEU A 92 10.83 0.05 -10.30
C LEU A 92 10.97 -1.16 -9.36
N GLY A 93 10.71 -2.38 -9.84
CA GLY A 93 10.88 -3.60 -9.05
C GLY A 93 12.31 -3.77 -8.55
N ALA A 94 13.30 -3.57 -9.43
CA ALA A 94 14.71 -3.62 -9.06
C ALA A 94 15.09 -2.54 -8.03
N LEU A 95 14.55 -1.32 -8.18
CA LEU A 95 14.83 -0.18 -7.31
C LEU A 95 14.39 -0.39 -5.85
N PHE A 96 13.24 -1.03 -5.65
CA PHE A 96 12.68 -1.24 -4.31
C PHE A 96 12.98 -2.62 -3.72
N ARG A 97 13.47 -3.57 -4.52
CA ARG A 97 13.72 -4.98 -4.16
C ARG A 97 14.25 -5.20 -2.75
N SER A 98 15.30 -4.49 -2.36
CA SER A 98 15.98 -4.74 -1.07
C SER A 98 15.21 -4.29 0.18
N LYS A 99 14.04 -3.64 0.03
CA LYS A 99 13.19 -3.21 1.15
C LYS A 99 11.85 -3.93 1.21
N LEU A 100 11.49 -4.67 0.17
CA LEU A 100 10.15 -5.25 0.07
C LEU A 100 9.95 -6.34 1.12
N PRO A 101 8.85 -6.30 1.89
CA PRO A 101 8.46 -7.43 2.72
C PRO A 101 8.02 -8.61 1.84
N ALA A 102 8.21 -9.83 2.35
CA ALA A 102 7.67 -11.03 1.71
C ALA A 102 6.16 -11.09 1.93
N VAL A 103 5.38 -11.00 0.86
CA VAL A 103 3.90 -10.98 0.91
C VAL A 103 3.25 -11.92 -0.12
N PRO A 104 3.57 -13.23 -0.08
CA PRO A 104 3.09 -14.19 -1.06
C PRO A 104 1.56 -14.40 -1.02
N SER A 105 0.94 -14.31 0.16
CA SER A 105 -0.52 -14.50 0.32
C SER A 105 -1.28 -13.34 -0.30
N LEU A 106 -0.81 -12.11 -0.07
CA LEU A 106 -1.37 -10.90 -0.66
C LEU A 106 -1.24 -10.89 -2.17
N ILE A 107 -0.06 -11.20 -2.73
CA ILE A 107 0.14 -11.25 -4.19
C ILE A 107 -0.83 -12.25 -4.82
N LYS A 108 -0.97 -13.43 -4.21
CA LYS A 108 -1.90 -14.46 -4.65
C LYS A 108 -3.35 -13.97 -4.63
N ALA A 109 -3.81 -13.45 -3.49
CA ALA A 109 -5.17 -12.92 -3.36
C ALA A 109 -5.44 -11.75 -4.33
N TYR A 110 -4.46 -10.88 -4.55
CA TYR A 110 -4.58 -9.79 -5.52
C TYR A 110 -4.78 -10.32 -6.94
N GLY A 111 -4.02 -11.33 -7.37
CA GLY A 111 -4.23 -12.02 -8.65
C GLY A 111 -5.61 -12.69 -8.74
N GLU A 112 -6.02 -13.40 -7.69
CA GLU A 112 -7.34 -14.05 -7.62
C GLU A 112 -8.48 -13.02 -7.70
N ARG A 113 -8.33 -11.85 -7.08
CA ARG A 113 -9.29 -10.74 -7.20
C ARG A 113 -9.43 -10.32 -8.66
N LEU A 114 -8.31 -10.07 -9.33
CA LEU A 114 -8.26 -9.63 -10.73
C LEU A 114 -8.94 -10.61 -11.68
N SER A 115 -8.88 -11.90 -11.36
CA SER A 115 -9.46 -12.98 -12.15
C SER A 115 -10.96 -13.18 -11.95
N GLN A 116 -11.61 -12.41 -11.07
CA GLN A 116 -13.06 -12.52 -10.86
C GLN A 116 -13.82 -11.96 -12.08
N SER A 117 -14.74 -12.75 -12.61
CA SER A 117 -15.52 -12.41 -13.81
C SER A 117 -16.32 -11.11 -13.67
N SER A 118 -16.81 -10.78 -12.47
CA SER A 118 -17.50 -9.52 -12.18
C SER A 118 -16.62 -8.29 -12.40
N LEU A 119 -15.31 -8.43 -12.20
CA LEU A 119 -14.33 -7.37 -12.39
C LEU A 119 -13.90 -7.27 -13.84
N LEU A 120 -13.86 -8.39 -14.56
CA LEU A 120 -13.43 -8.43 -15.95
C LEU A 120 -14.52 -8.03 -16.94
N GLY A 121 -15.79 -8.37 -16.66
CA GLY A 121 -16.99 -7.98 -17.43
C GLY A 121 -16.95 -8.27 -18.94
N ASP A 122 -18.09 -8.17 -19.63
CA ASP A 122 -18.18 -8.31 -21.11
C ASP A 122 -17.48 -7.16 -21.90
N LYS A 123 -16.64 -6.36 -21.24
CA LYS A 123 -16.07 -5.13 -21.79
C LYS A 123 -14.58 -5.29 -22.03
N LEU A 124 -14.23 -5.45 -23.30
CA LEU A 124 -12.91 -5.35 -23.95
C LEU A 124 -12.16 -4.02 -23.69
N GLY A 125 -12.19 -3.46 -22.48
CA GLY A 125 -11.73 -2.11 -22.18
C GLY A 125 -10.91 -1.94 -20.90
N ILE A 126 -10.76 -2.97 -20.06
CA ILE A 126 -10.03 -2.84 -18.79
C ILE A 126 -8.54 -2.65 -19.07
N ASP A 127 -8.01 -1.53 -18.59
CA ASP A 127 -6.57 -1.27 -18.64
C ASP A 127 -5.90 -1.95 -17.44
N GLY A 128 -5.50 -3.20 -17.65
CA GLY A 128 -4.67 -3.98 -16.74
C GLY A 128 -3.21 -4.06 -17.19
N THR A 129 -2.77 -3.11 -18.03
CA THR A 129 -1.45 -3.16 -18.68
C THR A 129 -0.32 -3.13 -17.65
N SER A 130 -0.36 -2.21 -16.68
CA SER A 130 0.64 -2.15 -15.60
C SER A 130 0.64 -3.40 -14.71
N ILE A 131 -0.54 -3.97 -14.44
CA ILE A 131 -0.68 -5.19 -13.65
C ILE A 131 -0.07 -6.39 -14.36
N TRP A 132 -0.36 -6.58 -15.66
CA TRP A 132 0.22 -7.67 -16.44
C TRP A 132 1.73 -7.49 -16.63
N ALA A 133 2.19 -6.25 -16.82
CA ALA A 133 3.61 -5.93 -16.86
C ALA A 133 4.32 -6.30 -15.55
N ALA A 134 3.73 -5.95 -14.41
CA ALA A 134 4.23 -6.35 -13.11
C ALA A 134 4.26 -7.87 -12.94
N ALA A 135 3.18 -8.57 -13.29
CA ALA A 135 3.07 -10.02 -13.19
C ALA A 135 4.12 -10.77 -14.02
N THR A 136 4.48 -10.22 -15.19
CA THR A 136 5.53 -10.78 -16.07
C THR A 136 6.95 -10.26 -15.76
N SER A 137 7.07 -9.32 -14.81
CA SER A 137 8.35 -8.73 -14.38
C SER A 137 8.90 -9.31 -13.08
N GLY A 138 8.05 -9.92 -12.25
CA GLY A 138 8.42 -10.59 -11.00
C GLY A 138 7.64 -10.09 -9.77
N PRO A 139 7.79 -10.76 -8.61
CA PRO A 139 7.06 -10.42 -7.39
C PRO A 139 7.39 -9.01 -6.89
N GLU A 140 8.61 -8.52 -7.08
CA GLU A 140 8.99 -7.16 -6.69
C GLU A 140 8.21 -6.09 -7.48
N ALA A 141 8.00 -6.33 -8.78
CA ALA A 141 7.22 -5.45 -9.63
C ALA A 141 5.73 -5.48 -9.25
N LEU A 142 5.20 -6.63 -8.81
CA LEU A 142 3.85 -6.74 -8.26
C LEU A 142 3.68 -5.92 -6.98
N CYS A 143 4.65 -5.94 -6.07
CA CYS A 143 4.62 -5.07 -4.90
C CYS A 143 4.59 -3.58 -5.28
N VAL A 144 5.36 -3.18 -6.30
CA VAL A 144 5.34 -1.80 -6.83
C VAL A 144 3.99 -1.47 -7.47
N GLN A 145 3.35 -2.41 -8.16
CA GLN A 145 1.99 -2.23 -8.66
C GLN A 145 1.00 -1.98 -7.52
N LEU A 146 1.14 -2.68 -6.38
CA LEU A 146 0.34 -2.43 -5.19
C LEU A 146 0.55 -1.00 -4.64
N LEU A 147 1.78 -0.47 -4.67
CA LEU A 147 2.07 0.93 -4.37
C LEU A 147 1.38 1.88 -5.35
N ALA A 148 1.41 1.59 -6.66
CA ALA A 148 0.74 2.41 -7.66
C ALA A 148 -0.77 2.50 -7.37
N CYS A 149 -1.41 1.40 -6.96
CA CYS A 149 -2.80 1.41 -6.51
C CYS A 149 -3.03 2.21 -5.21
N VAL A 150 -2.06 2.27 -4.30
CA VAL A 150 -2.11 3.14 -3.12
C VAL A 150 -2.07 4.60 -3.56
N LEU A 151 -1.05 5.00 -4.33
CA LEU A 151 -0.88 6.38 -4.78
C LEU A 151 -2.08 6.87 -5.61
N ALA A 152 -2.52 6.06 -6.57
CA ALA A 152 -3.64 6.40 -7.45
C ALA A 152 -4.98 6.58 -6.72
N ARG A 153 -5.13 6.03 -5.50
CA ARG A 153 -6.38 6.15 -4.74
C ARG A 153 -6.48 7.49 -4.00
N PHE A 154 -5.38 8.02 -3.49
CA PHE A 154 -5.41 9.16 -2.56
C PHE A 154 -4.99 10.48 -3.18
N TRP A 155 -4.19 10.47 -4.25
CA TRP A 155 -3.67 11.68 -4.87
C TRP A 155 -4.12 11.84 -6.32
N THR A 156 -4.14 13.10 -6.77
CA THR A 156 -4.39 13.45 -8.18
C THR A 156 -3.25 12.94 -9.07
N PRO A 157 -3.47 12.75 -10.39
CA PRO A 157 -2.43 12.25 -11.29
C PRO A 157 -1.12 13.07 -11.25
N GLN A 158 -1.23 14.40 -11.16
CA GLN A 158 -0.08 15.29 -11.12
C GLN A 158 0.71 15.15 -9.81
N GLU A 159 0.01 15.04 -8.68
CA GLU A 159 0.62 14.80 -7.37
C GLU A 159 1.29 13.44 -7.31
N VAL A 160 0.63 12.37 -7.77
CA VAL A 160 1.20 11.02 -7.82
C VAL A 160 2.48 11.00 -8.65
N THR A 161 2.48 11.67 -9.80
CA THR A 161 3.67 11.75 -10.64
C THR A 161 4.82 12.44 -9.91
N SER A 162 4.55 13.52 -9.17
CA SER A 162 5.57 14.20 -8.35
C SER A 162 6.06 13.32 -7.18
N ILE A 163 5.14 12.60 -6.52
CA ILE A 163 5.49 11.63 -5.46
C ILE A 163 6.38 10.53 -6.03
N TRP A 164 6.04 9.95 -7.19
CA TRP A 164 6.86 8.93 -7.85
C TRP A 164 8.29 9.41 -8.12
N VAL A 165 8.44 10.62 -8.67
CA VAL A 165 9.76 11.23 -8.89
C VAL A 165 10.52 11.35 -7.58
N GLU A 166 9.88 11.90 -6.54
CA GLU A 166 10.50 12.08 -5.23
C GLU A 166 10.95 10.76 -4.59
N ILE A 167 10.10 9.72 -4.60
CA ILE A 167 10.43 8.43 -3.99
C ILE A 167 11.48 7.66 -4.80
N VAL A 168 11.47 7.77 -6.13
CA VAL A 168 12.50 7.16 -7.00
C VAL A 168 13.85 7.82 -6.74
N ASP A 169 13.91 9.14 -6.71
CA ASP A 169 15.15 9.88 -6.47
C ASP A 169 15.68 9.66 -5.05
N SER A 170 14.78 9.62 -4.06
CA SER A 170 15.17 9.34 -2.67
C SER A 170 15.69 7.92 -2.52
N ARG A 171 15.08 6.95 -3.20
CA ARG A 171 15.53 5.56 -3.18
C ARG A 171 16.88 5.37 -3.88
N LYS A 172 17.11 6.05 -5.00
CA LYS A 172 18.42 6.06 -5.67
C LYS A 172 19.51 6.67 -4.81
N ARG A 173 19.23 7.80 -4.14
CA ARG A 173 20.16 8.41 -3.18
C ARG A 173 20.51 7.46 -2.04
N GLU A 174 19.52 6.74 -1.50
CA GLU A 174 19.76 5.75 -0.46
C GLU A 174 20.62 4.56 -0.94
N LEU A 175 20.42 4.09 -2.17
CA LEU A 175 21.27 3.05 -2.77
C LEU A 175 22.69 3.55 -3.03
N ALA A 176 22.85 4.79 -3.51
CA ALA A 176 24.16 5.38 -3.77
C ALA A 176 24.97 5.65 -2.50
N ALA A 177 24.30 5.91 -1.38
CA ALA A 177 24.94 6.11 -0.08
C ALA A 177 25.32 4.80 0.63
N ARG A 178 24.96 3.64 0.07
CA ARG A 178 25.25 2.34 0.66
C ARG A 178 26.67 1.91 0.29
N ASP A 179 27.52 1.73 1.29
CA ASP A 179 28.81 1.06 1.11
C ASP A 179 28.60 -0.45 0.99
N GLY A 180 29.05 -1.08 -0.11
CA GLY A 180 29.02 -2.53 -0.26
C GLY A 180 29.06 -3.05 -1.70
N ASP A 181 29.08 -4.38 -1.82
CA ASP A 181 28.93 -5.09 -3.09
C ASP A 181 27.47 -5.04 -3.54
N PHE A 182 27.23 -4.53 -4.73
CA PHE A 182 25.89 -4.39 -5.29
C PHE A 182 25.60 -5.59 -6.19
N ASP A 183 24.42 -6.20 -6.02
CA ASP A 183 23.94 -7.13 -7.03
C ASP A 183 23.63 -6.36 -8.32
N PHE A 184 23.73 -7.04 -9.46
CA PHE A 184 23.51 -6.45 -10.77
C PHE A 184 22.17 -5.68 -10.86
N PRO A 185 21.03 -6.18 -10.33
CA PRO A 185 19.79 -5.42 -10.27
C PRO A 185 19.87 -4.10 -9.48
N ALA A 186 20.61 -4.04 -8.39
CA ALA A 186 20.78 -2.79 -7.64
C ALA A 186 21.62 -1.76 -8.41
N LEU A 187 22.70 -2.19 -9.08
CA LEU A 187 23.49 -1.32 -9.97
C LEU A 187 22.62 -0.77 -11.12
N ALA A 188 21.85 -1.67 -11.74
CA ALA A 188 20.93 -1.32 -12.81
C ALA A 188 19.87 -0.31 -12.34
N ALA A 189 19.32 -0.49 -11.13
CA ALA A 189 18.33 0.42 -10.56
C ALA A 189 18.88 1.81 -10.22
N MET A 190 20.13 1.90 -9.76
CA MET A 190 20.79 3.20 -9.50
C MET A 190 20.93 4.02 -10.78
N GLN A 191 21.27 3.35 -11.89
CA GLN A 191 21.48 4.00 -13.18
C GLN A 191 20.20 4.12 -14.03
N ALA A 192 19.12 3.43 -13.65
CA ALA A 192 17.89 3.40 -14.43
C ALA A 192 17.22 4.78 -14.54
N THR A 193 17.22 5.37 -15.72
CA THR A 193 16.39 6.56 -15.99
C THR A 193 14.93 6.16 -16.12
N LEU A 194 14.06 6.82 -15.34
CA LEU A 194 12.61 6.73 -15.41
C LEU A 194 12.09 8.13 -15.70
N SER A 195 11.45 8.31 -16.86
CA SER A 195 10.92 9.62 -17.22
C SER A 195 9.63 9.91 -16.45
N ARG A 196 9.31 11.20 -16.32
CA ARG A 196 8.04 11.64 -15.73
C ARG A 196 6.82 11.07 -16.47
N ASP A 197 6.92 10.96 -17.80
CA ASP A 197 5.86 10.39 -18.64
C ASP A 197 5.67 8.89 -18.38
N GLN A 198 6.76 8.13 -18.22
CA GLN A 198 6.67 6.71 -17.87
C GLN A 198 5.97 6.48 -16.53
N LEU A 199 6.25 7.34 -15.54
CA LEU A 199 5.61 7.28 -14.22
C LEU A 199 4.13 7.68 -14.30
N ALA A 200 3.80 8.66 -15.15
CA ALA A 200 2.42 9.07 -15.39
C ALA A 200 1.60 8.00 -16.12
N GLU A 201 2.17 7.32 -17.12
CA GLU A 201 1.55 6.17 -17.80
C GLU A 201 1.30 5.01 -16.84
N TRP A 202 2.28 4.72 -15.98
CA TRP A 202 2.16 3.69 -14.94
C TRP A 202 1.00 3.98 -13.97
N ASP A 203 0.90 5.22 -13.45
CA ASP A 203 -0.22 5.66 -12.62
C ASP A 203 -1.55 5.61 -13.38
N ALA A 204 -1.58 6.05 -14.64
CA ALA A 204 -2.80 6.08 -15.44
C ALA A 204 -3.41 4.68 -15.60
N SER A 205 -2.58 3.66 -15.88
CA SER A 205 -3.02 2.26 -15.97
C SER A 205 -3.50 1.73 -14.61
N ALA A 206 -2.77 1.99 -13.52
CA ALA A 206 -3.20 1.59 -12.17
C ALA A 206 -4.53 2.25 -11.75
N ARG A 207 -4.73 3.52 -12.10
CA ARG A 207 -5.95 4.28 -11.82
C ARG A 207 -7.13 3.81 -12.65
N ALA A 208 -6.92 3.45 -13.91
CA ALA A 208 -7.95 2.88 -14.77
C ALA A 208 -8.46 1.54 -14.21
N TRP A 209 -7.56 0.71 -13.69
CA TRP A 209 -7.92 -0.48 -12.92
C TRP A 209 -8.77 -0.15 -11.69
N LEU A 210 -8.31 0.76 -10.82
CA LEU A 210 -9.04 1.12 -9.59
C LEU A 210 -10.47 1.58 -9.87
N ARG A 211 -10.69 2.39 -10.91
CA ARG A 211 -12.04 2.84 -11.29
C ARG A 211 -12.96 1.69 -11.68
N THR A 212 -12.41 0.69 -12.36
CA THR A 212 -13.16 -0.51 -12.76
C THR A 212 -13.51 -1.33 -11.53
N ALA A 213 -12.55 -1.54 -10.65
CA ALA A 213 -12.71 -2.33 -9.44
C ALA A 213 -13.65 -1.66 -8.42
N ASP A 214 -13.55 -0.34 -8.22
CA ASP A 214 -14.44 0.44 -7.37
C ASP A 214 -15.90 0.34 -7.87
N LYS A 215 -16.12 0.29 -9.19
CA LYS A 215 -17.45 0.12 -9.77
C LYS A 215 -18.02 -1.28 -9.50
N SER A 216 -17.22 -2.33 -9.70
CA SER A 216 -17.65 -3.71 -9.46
C SER A 216 -17.87 -4.00 -7.98
N MET A 217 -17.09 -3.40 -7.09
CA MET A 217 -17.10 -3.68 -5.63
C MET A 217 -17.62 -2.49 -4.82
N SER A 218 -18.50 -1.69 -5.43
CA SER A 218 -19.00 -0.44 -4.85
C SER A 218 -19.61 -0.58 -3.46
N LYS A 219 -20.27 -1.70 -3.15
CA LYS A 219 -20.87 -1.95 -1.83
C LYS A 219 -19.80 -2.07 -0.74
N GLN A 220 -18.88 -3.02 -0.91
CA GLN A 220 -17.77 -3.26 0.02
C GLN A 220 -16.87 -2.02 0.14
N GLN A 221 -16.57 -1.39 -0.99
CA GLN A 221 -15.74 -0.18 -1.01
C GLN A 221 -16.40 0.99 -0.27
N THR A 222 -17.72 1.19 -0.45
CA THR A 222 -18.46 2.23 0.28
C THR A 222 -18.48 1.93 1.78
N GLN A 223 -18.65 0.67 2.16
CA GLN A 223 -18.66 0.26 3.56
C GLN A 223 -17.31 0.48 4.23
N LEU A 224 -16.22 0.04 3.60
CA LEU A 224 -14.87 0.28 4.08
C LEU A 224 -14.58 1.78 4.20
N ARG A 225 -14.92 2.57 3.18
CA ARG A 225 -14.71 4.02 3.21
C ARG A 225 -15.44 4.70 4.37
N ARG A 226 -16.68 4.31 4.66
CA ARG A 226 -17.43 4.82 5.83
C ARG A 226 -16.74 4.49 7.15
N ILE A 227 -16.11 3.32 7.26
CA ILE A 227 -15.34 2.95 8.46
C ILE A 227 -14.12 3.85 8.59
N VAL A 228 -13.37 4.03 7.50
CA VAL A 228 -12.18 4.90 7.46
C VAL A 228 -12.53 6.34 7.84
N ASP A 229 -13.60 6.90 7.24
CA ASP A 229 -14.05 8.26 7.50
C ASP A 229 -14.47 8.47 8.97
N ASN A 230 -15.07 7.45 9.59
CA ASN A 230 -15.50 7.51 11.00
C ASN A 230 -14.35 7.28 11.99
N LEU A 231 -13.35 6.47 11.63
CA LEU A 231 -12.20 6.20 12.51
C LEU A 231 -11.33 7.44 12.72
N GLY A 232 -11.19 8.30 11.70
CA GLY A 232 -10.28 9.45 11.76
C GLY A 232 -8.81 9.08 11.97
N ALA A 233 -8.43 7.82 11.72
CA ALA A 233 -7.09 7.31 11.98
C ALA A 233 -6.08 7.92 11.00
N ALA A 234 -5.05 8.58 11.54
CA ALA A 234 -3.92 9.02 10.73
C ALA A 234 -3.19 7.80 10.14
N VAL A 235 -2.77 7.90 8.87
CA VAL A 235 -1.99 6.84 8.21
C VAL A 235 -0.62 6.70 8.87
N ASN A 236 0.04 7.84 9.12
CA ASN A 236 1.23 7.99 9.94
C ASN A 236 1.39 9.47 10.33
N ASN A 237 2.38 9.77 11.19
CA ASN A 237 2.69 11.12 11.67
C ASN A 237 3.95 11.72 11.03
N THR A 238 4.44 11.13 9.94
CA THR A 238 5.73 11.47 9.32
C THR A 238 5.56 12.63 8.33
N GLN A 239 6.38 13.67 8.47
CA GLN A 239 6.33 14.85 7.59
C GLN A 239 7.08 14.64 6.26
N ASN A 240 8.00 13.67 6.21
CA ASN A 240 8.74 13.33 5.00
C ASN A 240 7.90 12.44 4.07
N THR A 241 7.67 12.87 2.82
CA THR A 241 6.85 12.13 1.84
C THR A 241 7.37 10.73 1.59
N TYR A 242 8.68 10.58 1.36
CA TYR A 242 9.30 9.29 1.09
C TYR A 242 9.09 8.33 2.25
N GLU A 243 9.47 8.72 3.48
CA GLU A 243 9.30 7.87 4.66
C GLU A 243 7.83 7.54 4.94
N SER A 244 6.94 8.52 4.79
CA SER A 244 5.49 8.35 4.97
C SER A 244 4.90 7.34 3.99
N VAL A 245 5.22 7.47 2.69
CA VAL A 245 4.73 6.57 1.64
C VAL A 245 5.30 5.17 1.81
N MET A 246 6.60 5.06 2.07
CA MET A 246 7.27 3.76 2.24
C MET A 246 6.74 3.01 3.46
N TYR A 247 6.54 3.71 4.58
CA TYR A 247 5.92 3.15 5.79
C TYR A 247 4.51 2.65 5.49
N ALA A 248 3.64 3.52 4.95
CA ALA A 248 2.26 3.19 4.67
C ALA A 248 2.15 1.98 3.73
N TRP A 249 2.97 1.95 2.67
CA TRP A 249 2.99 0.85 1.71
C TRP A 249 3.44 -0.47 2.33
N PHE A 250 4.57 -0.49 3.04
CA PHE A 250 5.11 -1.72 3.61
C PHE A 250 4.24 -2.28 4.73
N GLU A 251 3.76 -1.39 5.61
CA GLU A 251 2.91 -1.80 6.71
C GLU A 251 1.56 -2.34 6.20
N SER A 252 0.98 -1.67 5.21
CA SER A 252 -0.21 -2.20 4.52
C SER A 252 0.02 -3.59 3.98
N MET A 253 1.14 -3.80 3.29
CA MET A 253 1.41 -5.09 2.65
C MET A 253 1.53 -6.21 3.69
N LYS A 254 2.26 -5.99 4.79
CA LYS A 254 2.44 -6.98 5.86
C LYS A 254 1.12 -7.34 6.54
N VAL A 255 0.34 -6.33 6.92
CA VAL A 255 -0.94 -6.54 7.63
C VAL A 255 -1.94 -7.26 6.72
N VAL A 256 -2.08 -6.84 5.46
CA VAL A 256 -3.04 -7.46 4.56
C VAL A 256 -2.61 -8.87 4.15
N ASP A 257 -1.32 -9.13 3.96
CA ASP A 257 -0.81 -10.49 3.74
C ASP A 257 -1.19 -11.43 4.89
N SER A 258 -1.02 -10.96 6.13
CA SER A 258 -1.39 -11.69 7.34
C SER A 258 -2.89 -11.96 7.42
N LEU A 259 -3.72 -10.94 7.12
CA LEU A 259 -5.18 -11.09 7.10
C LEU A 259 -5.64 -12.13 6.08
N VAL A 260 -5.12 -12.03 4.84
CA VAL A 260 -5.42 -13.00 3.77
C VAL A 260 -4.97 -14.41 4.16
N ALA A 261 -3.85 -14.54 4.87
CA ALA A 261 -3.37 -15.81 5.40
C ALA A 261 -4.27 -16.40 6.52
N GLY A 262 -5.26 -15.66 7.01
CA GLY A 262 -6.17 -16.07 8.07
C GLY A 262 -5.68 -15.71 9.47
N MET A 263 -4.67 -14.85 9.58
CA MET A 263 -4.16 -14.37 10.85
C MET A 263 -4.90 -13.08 11.26
N PRO A 264 -5.55 -13.05 12.44
CA PRO A 264 -6.16 -11.83 12.95
C PRO A 264 -5.12 -10.71 13.10
N GLN A 265 -5.52 -9.47 12.83
CA GLN A 265 -4.63 -8.30 12.99
C GLN A 265 -5.35 -7.22 13.80
N ALA A 266 -4.63 -6.58 14.71
CA ALA A 266 -5.07 -5.36 15.39
C ALA A 266 -4.21 -4.21 14.90
N ILE A 267 -4.84 -3.13 14.42
CA ILE A 267 -4.13 -1.97 13.89
C ILE A 267 -4.43 -0.71 14.70
N HIS A 268 -3.42 0.15 14.81
CA HIS A 268 -3.47 1.40 15.55
C HIS A 268 -3.38 2.64 14.63
N ASN A 269 -3.13 2.44 13.34
CA ASN A 269 -3.04 3.51 12.34
C ASN A 269 -3.82 3.16 11.07
N GLY A 270 -3.94 4.13 10.18
CA GLY A 270 -4.69 4.01 8.93
C GLY A 270 -3.97 3.27 7.80
N ALA A 271 -2.71 2.82 7.96
CA ALA A 271 -1.93 2.25 6.87
C ALA A 271 -2.64 1.04 6.26
N ALA A 272 -2.95 0.01 7.04
CA ALA A 272 -3.61 -1.19 6.51
C ALA A 272 -4.96 -0.89 5.82
N LEU A 273 -5.70 0.12 6.28
CA LEU A 273 -6.97 0.54 5.66
C LEU A 273 -6.76 1.13 4.26
N VAL A 274 -5.67 1.89 4.06
CA VAL A 274 -5.24 2.38 2.75
C VAL A 274 -4.99 1.19 1.82
N GLY A 275 -4.21 0.20 2.24
CA GLY A 275 -3.94 -1.02 1.46
C GLY A 275 -5.22 -1.79 1.09
N LEU A 276 -6.05 -2.09 2.08
CA LEU A 276 -7.32 -2.81 1.89
C LEU A 276 -8.21 -2.13 0.86
N SER A 277 -8.34 -0.80 0.97
CA SER A 277 -9.14 -0.03 0.02
C SER A 277 -8.52 -0.04 -1.38
N SER A 278 -7.20 0.06 -1.53
CA SER A 278 -6.50 0.06 -2.82
C SER A 278 -6.48 -1.29 -3.52
N TRP A 279 -6.43 -2.39 -2.78
CA TRP A 279 -6.28 -3.73 -3.34
C TRP A 279 -7.60 -4.49 -3.42
N HIS A 280 -8.69 -3.86 -2.98
CA HIS A 280 -10.04 -4.43 -3.01
C HIS A 280 -10.12 -5.75 -2.23
N ILE A 281 -9.50 -5.75 -1.05
CA ILE A 281 -9.55 -6.85 -0.08
C ILE A 281 -10.34 -6.34 1.12
N TYR A 282 -11.34 -7.11 1.54
CA TYR A 282 -12.40 -6.66 2.42
C TYR A 282 -12.59 -7.66 3.57
N PRO A 283 -11.68 -7.71 4.54
CA PRO A 283 -11.80 -8.61 5.68
C PRO A 283 -13.02 -8.23 6.53
N ASP A 284 -13.48 -9.19 7.31
CA ASP A 284 -14.40 -8.90 8.41
C ASP A 284 -13.67 -8.06 9.46
N MET A 285 -14.40 -7.15 10.13
CA MET A 285 -13.82 -6.15 11.02
C MET A 285 -14.54 -6.07 12.35
N MET A 286 -13.76 -5.82 13.41
CA MET A 286 -14.22 -5.39 14.72
C MET A 286 -13.81 -3.94 14.94
N VAL A 287 -14.80 -3.05 15.03
CA VAL A 287 -14.59 -1.59 15.14
C VAL A 287 -14.98 -1.11 16.53
N TYR A 288 -14.07 -0.37 17.19
CA TYR A 288 -14.20 0.11 18.57
C TYR A 288 -14.25 1.66 18.68
N ILE A 289 -15.09 2.34 17.90
CA ILE A 289 -15.21 3.82 17.93
C ILE A 289 -16.18 4.26 19.03
N ASP A 290 -17.45 3.83 18.93
CA ASP A 290 -18.54 4.17 19.85
C ASP A 290 -19.13 2.90 20.49
N GLY A 291 -18.26 1.92 20.77
CA GLY A 291 -18.61 0.57 21.21
C GLY A 291 -18.18 -0.51 20.21
N GLU A 292 -18.34 -1.78 20.60
CA GLU A 292 -17.97 -2.94 19.79
C GLU A 292 -18.96 -3.13 18.65
N LYS A 293 -18.49 -2.93 17.40
CA LYS A 293 -19.27 -3.18 16.20
C LYS A 293 -18.58 -4.20 15.31
N GLU A 294 -19.26 -5.32 15.10
CA GLU A 294 -18.86 -6.31 14.12
C GLU A 294 -19.37 -5.91 12.73
N ILE A 295 -18.48 -5.99 11.75
CA ILE A 295 -18.74 -5.70 10.35
C ILE A 295 -18.33 -6.90 9.52
N THR A 296 -19.30 -7.59 8.95
CA THR A 296 -19.07 -8.72 8.07
C THR A 296 -19.08 -8.27 6.60
N GLN A 297 -17.99 -8.55 5.90
CA GLN A 297 -17.82 -8.34 4.46
C GLN A 297 -17.75 -9.68 3.70
N ASN A 298 -17.44 -10.78 4.38
CA ASN A 298 -17.42 -12.16 3.83
C ASN A 298 -16.62 -12.27 2.52
N ASP A 299 -15.47 -11.61 2.46
CA ASP A 299 -14.62 -11.65 1.30
C ASP A 299 -13.97 -13.04 1.14
N PRO A 300 -14.22 -13.76 0.03
CA PRO A 300 -13.69 -15.11 -0.15
C PRO A 300 -12.15 -15.18 -0.21
N LEU A 301 -11.48 -14.04 -0.44
CA LEU A 301 -10.02 -13.98 -0.48
C LEU A 301 -9.39 -13.99 0.92
N VAL A 302 -10.17 -13.73 1.96
CA VAL A 302 -9.69 -13.71 3.34
C VAL A 302 -9.98 -15.07 3.96
N LYS A 303 -8.92 -15.83 4.28
CA LYS A 303 -9.08 -17.13 4.95
C LYS A 303 -9.75 -16.96 6.31
N ARG A 304 -10.45 -18.01 6.75
CA ARG A 304 -11.07 -18.05 8.08
C ARG A 304 -10.03 -17.70 9.16
N GLY A 305 -10.41 -16.80 10.06
CA GLY A 305 -9.53 -16.25 11.09
C GLY A 305 -8.94 -14.88 10.75
N GLY A 306 -8.94 -14.47 9.47
CA GLY A 306 -8.52 -13.14 9.03
C GLY A 306 -9.49 -12.04 9.45
N LEU A 307 -9.44 -11.66 10.72
CA LEU A 307 -10.29 -10.63 11.33
C LEU A 307 -9.46 -9.39 11.61
N LEU A 308 -9.93 -8.23 11.16
CA LEU A 308 -9.28 -6.95 11.42
C LEU A 308 -9.91 -6.23 12.62
N THR A 309 -9.11 -5.90 13.62
CA THR A 309 -9.54 -5.07 14.76
C THR A 309 -9.02 -3.64 14.63
N VAL A 310 -9.91 -2.66 14.75
CA VAL A 310 -9.62 -1.22 14.60
C VAL A 310 -10.27 -0.40 15.71
N GLY A 311 -9.63 0.72 16.08
CA GLY A 311 -10.15 1.65 17.09
C GLY A 311 -9.73 1.33 18.52
N LEU A 312 -8.75 0.44 18.71
CA LEU A 312 -8.16 0.23 20.04
C LEU A 312 -7.24 1.41 20.37
N GLN A 313 -7.51 2.11 21.47
CA GLN A 313 -6.59 3.09 22.02
C GLN A 313 -5.35 2.36 22.54
N SER A 314 -4.18 2.67 21.97
CA SER A 314 -2.91 2.16 22.47
C SER A 314 -2.62 2.83 23.82
N SER A 315 -2.40 2.04 24.88
CA SER A 315 -1.65 2.56 26.04
C SER A 315 -0.20 2.77 25.60
N PRO A 316 0.43 3.92 25.86
CA PRO A 316 1.77 4.26 25.38
C PRO A 316 2.91 3.38 25.93
N GLU A 317 2.63 2.37 26.78
CA GLU A 317 3.64 1.57 27.46
C GLU A 317 4.03 0.24 26.76
N SER A 318 3.41 -0.16 25.65
CA SER A 318 3.72 -1.46 25.01
C SER A 318 3.84 -1.39 23.48
N ASP A 319 4.80 -0.61 22.97
CA ASP A 319 5.14 -0.59 21.54
C ASP A 319 5.92 -1.85 21.07
N THR A 320 6.21 -2.78 21.99
CA THR A 320 6.83 -4.08 21.67
C THR A 320 6.19 -5.20 22.46
N GLY A 321 5.07 -5.74 21.96
CA GLY A 321 4.41 -6.89 22.55
C GLY A 321 3.25 -7.43 21.70
N VAL A 322 2.91 -8.71 21.91
CA VAL A 322 1.70 -9.32 21.36
C VAL A 322 0.51 -8.72 22.10
N CYS A 323 -0.25 -7.84 21.44
CA CYS A 323 -1.46 -7.27 22.01
C CYS A 323 -2.63 -8.23 21.80
N TRP A 324 -3.13 -8.82 22.89
CA TRP A 324 -4.30 -9.70 22.86
C TRP A 324 -5.56 -8.86 23.10
N SER A 325 -6.25 -8.47 22.03
CA SER A 325 -7.65 -8.03 22.15
C SER A 325 -8.55 -9.28 22.08
N LEU A 326 -8.89 -9.83 23.24
CA LEU A 326 -9.91 -10.87 23.33
C LEU A 326 -11.29 -10.20 23.33
N PRO A 327 -12.13 -10.34 22.29
CA PRO A 327 -13.56 -10.37 22.49
C PRO A 327 -13.87 -11.70 23.18
N LEU A 328 -13.58 -11.79 24.49
CA LEU A 328 -13.85 -12.96 25.34
C LEU A 328 -15.33 -13.40 25.27
N ALA A 329 -16.23 -12.50 24.87
CA ALA A 329 -17.62 -12.80 24.59
C ALA A 329 -17.84 -13.80 23.43
N LYS A 330 -16.89 -13.92 22.49
CA LYS A 330 -17.04 -14.76 21.28
C LYS A 330 -16.29 -16.10 21.34
N PHE A 331 -15.38 -16.29 22.29
CA PHE A 331 -14.71 -17.58 22.51
C PHE A 331 -15.50 -18.51 23.45
N ARG A 332 -16.76 -18.80 23.10
CA ARG A 332 -17.59 -19.80 23.79
C ARG A 332 -17.15 -21.26 23.58
N PHE A 333 -16.11 -21.51 22.80
CA PHE A 333 -15.70 -22.85 22.36
C PHE A 333 -14.36 -23.35 22.92
N TYR A 334 -13.79 -22.68 23.94
CA TYR A 334 -12.75 -23.33 24.75
C TYR A 334 -13.40 -24.25 25.79
N GLY A 335 -13.67 -25.49 25.38
CA GLY A 335 -14.02 -26.62 26.26
C GLY A 335 -15.50 -26.76 26.60
N ASP A 336 -16.06 -27.95 26.38
CA ASP A 336 -17.34 -28.35 26.97
C ASP A 336 -17.24 -28.24 28.50
N PRO A 337 -18.21 -27.59 29.19
CA PRO A 337 -18.24 -27.60 30.64
C PRO A 337 -18.71 -28.99 31.09
N SER A 338 -17.77 -29.87 31.41
CA SER A 338 -18.11 -31.09 32.16
C SER A 338 -18.59 -30.68 33.55
N ALA A 339 -19.93 -30.66 33.68
CA ALA A 339 -20.73 -30.78 34.89
C ALA A 339 -20.24 -30.07 36.17
N GLY A 340 -21.00 -29.02 36.54
CA GLY A 340 -21.24 -28.62 37.91
C GLY A 340 -20.29 -27.54 38.44
N PHE A 341 -20.75 -26.29 38.47
CA PHE A 341 -20.72 -25.41 39.65
C PHE A 341 -21.41 -24.07 39.29
N ASP A 342 -22.03 -23.47 40.31
CA ASP A 342 -23.01 -22.38 40.25
C ASP A 342 -22.64 -21.12 39.44
N LYS A 343 -23.66 -20.50 38.87
CA LYS A 343 -23.61 -19.16 38.23
C LYS A 343 -23.21 -18.08 39.24
N PRO A 344 -22.29 -17.16 38.90
CA PRO A 344 -22.28 -15.83 39.49
C PRO A 344 -22.96 -14.81 38.58
N LYS A 345 -23.65 -13.88 39.25
CA LYS A 345 -24.40 -12.74 38.71
C LYS A 345 -23.50 -11.77 37.94
N SER A 346 -24.10 -11.07 36.99
CA SER A 346 -23.55 -9.92 36.26
C SER A 346 -22.91 -8.90 37.18
N ILE A 347 -21.65 -8.54 36.95
CA ILE A 347 -21.03 -7.32 37.46
C ILE A 347 -20.36 -6.61 36.29
N ILE A 348 -20.77 -5.35 36.12
CA ILE A 348 -20.21 -4.34 35.22
C ILE A 348 -18.81 -3.98 35.73
N GLY A 349 -17.84 -3.91 34.82
CA GLY A 349 -16.52 -3.33 35.11
C GLY A 349 -15.43 -3.90 34.21
N ALA A 350 -14.99 -3.10 33.23
CA ALA A 350 -13.70 -3.32 32.58
C ALA A 350 -12.62 -3.21 33.66
N ALA A 351 -11.94 -4.32 33.93
CA ALA A 351 -10.74 -4.33 34.76
C ALA A 351 -9.57 -4.69 33.85
N ASP A 352 -8.65 -3.72 33.70
CA ASP A 352 -7.29 -3.98 33.23
C ASP A 352 -6.65 -4.98 34.19
N VAL A 353 -6.21 -6.12 33.66
CA VAL A 353 -5.42 -7.08 34.41
C VAL A 353 -4.08 -7.27 33.70
N CYS A 354 -3.11 -6.44 34.07
CA CYS A 354 -1.70 -6.67 33.79
C CYS A 354 -1.16 -7.72 34.77
N TYR A 355 -0.91 -8.95 34.31
CA TYR A 355 -0.06 -9.89 35.05
C TYR A 355 1.38 -9.74 34.55
N SER A 356 2.23 -9.13 35.39
CA SER A 356 3.68 -9.19 35.23
C SER A 356 4.15 -10.60 35.62
N TRP A 357 4.89 -11.26 34.73
CA TRP A 357 5.56 -12.52 35.03
C TRP A 357 7.02 -12.23 35.39
N MET A 358 7.35 -12.33 36.67
CA MET A 358 8.74 -12.50 37.13
C MET A 358 9.20 -13.94 36.83
N PRO A 359 10.47 -14.16 36.45
CA PRO A 359 11.00 -15.50 36.26
C PRO A 359 11.30 -16.16 37.62
N CYS A 360 10.72 -17.35 37.85
CA CYS A 360 11.11 -18.23 38.96
C CYS A 360 12.55 -18.71 38.77
N GLN A 361 13.42 -18.36 39.73
CA GLN A 361 14.66 -19.08 40.00
C GLN A 361 14.33 -20.51 40.46
N SER A 362 14.89 -21.52 39.80
CA SER A 362 14.91 -22.89 40.34
C SER A 362 16.21 -23.09 41.13
N MET A 363 16.10 -23.21 42.46
CA MET A 363 17.05 -23.96 43.26
C MET A 363 16.73 -25.45 43.11
N ALA A 364 17.67 -26.21 42.57
CA ALA A 364 17.98 -27.59 42.93
C ALA A 364 19.44 -27.85 42.53
#